data_AF-A0A949CLT3-F1
#
_entry.id   AF-A0A949CLT3-F1
#
_cell.length_a   1.000
_cell.length_b   1.000
_cell.length_c   1.000
_cell.angle_alpha   90.00
_cell.angle_beta   90.00
_cell.angle_gamma   90.00
#
_symmetry.space_group_name_H-M   'P 1'
#
loop_
_entity.id
_entity.type
_entity.pdbx_description
1 polymer ?
#
loop_
_entity_poly.entity_id
_entity_poly.type
_entity_poly.pdbx_seq_one_letter_code
_entity_poly.pdbx_strand_id
1 'polypeptide(L)'
;TDDVAIYEEALFREFKFNAQSLKTPEAAKDAKAAKAKATRRWPIQARRENWESRKKEWTTANLLKKVLSETKYRREDLVWELKLLAIEAAEAKSEEDQSLYLQTISTVLQDIATEKNKQLRKENPDIADEQLVKAEVFDPRSLQDPAVIEEVKAAKRSASHHWPIELRRRDSENVRTRGTEAELVRMAIMECNKQRPFLSGNDRSRWLTVRSLVELGTYEINGIIENEPAWDSVDIVSHRNAEGEQRLYSSKPPLQSSIVAIPYWIMNQATGWTLGSHPFEVGRVLLFLVNVLPLGFAWWLAARLLDEWCESDACYVVLMASICFATLLSTFAVALNNHLWGAVSAIAASWYATRCWQNNPRTLDFLATGFWAAFAFTCELPAASLIAMFGLLLLVRAPKPTLALGLPMVALVLVAYFGTNYIAHGKWSPPYSYGAGDVNTADSRKEENWYDFDYIRFMDGKKVDSYWRKPDNPLDLGEPSVPHYLVHATVGHHGILSLTPLLVLTIPGMFMALIRGQGGNRLWTVAVIAVSVVCLAFYLF
;
A
#
# COMPACT_ATOMS: atom_id res chain seq x y z
N THR A 1 41.73 -9.27 -6.95
CA THR A 1 40.57 -10.18 -6.95
C THR A 1 39.44 -9.48 -7.65
N ASP A 2 38.45 -10.22 -8.16
CA ASP A 2 37.30 -9.63 -8.85
C ASP A 2 36.52 -8.66 -7.94
N ASP A 3 36.47 -8.95 -6.63
CA ASP A 3 35.93 -8.03 -5.60
C ASP A 3 36.57 -6.64 -5.63
N VAL A 4 37.90 -6.55 -5.82
CA VAL A 4 38.60 -5.25 -5.86
C VAL A 4 38.15 -4.45 -7.06
N ALA A 5 38.02 -5.07 -8.23
CA ALA A 5 37.56 -4.39 -9.44
C ALA A 5 36.15 -3.80 -9.26
N ILE A 6 35.25 -4.51 -8.58
CA ILE A 6 33.90 -4.03 -8.25
C ILE A 6 33.95 -2.75 -7.40
N TYR A 7 34.78 -2.72 -6.36
CA TYR A 7 34.90 -1.53 -5.52
C TYR A 7 35.58 -0.37 -6.24
N GLU A 8 36.62 -0.63 -7.04
CA GLU A 8 37.31 0.38 -7.84
C GLU A 8 36.36 1.01 -8.87
N GLU A 9 35.57 0.19 -9.57
CA GLU A 9 34.56 0.65 -10.52
C GLU A 9 33.49 1.51 -9.82
N ALA A 10 32.96 1.06 -8.68
CA ALA A 10 31.94 1.80 -7.95
C ALA A 10 32.45 3.16 -7.45
N LEU A 11 33.67 3.19 -6.89
CA LEU A 11 34.31 4.44 -6.44
C LEU A 11 34.50 5.42 -7.61
N PHE A 12 34.97 4.92 -8.75
CA PHE A 12 35.17 5.76 -9.92
C PHE A 12 33.85 6.23 -10.52
N ARG A 13 32.88 5.33 -10.70
CA ARG A 13 31.60 5.63 -11.35
C ARG A 13 30.80 6.67 -10.57
N GLU A 14 30.60 6.42 -9.27
CA GLU A 14 29.68 7.18 -8.42
C GLU A 14 30.33 8.42 -7.79
N PHE A 15 31.63 8.34 -7.46
CA PHE A 15 32.32 9.42 -6.75
C PHE A 15 33.42 10.08 -7.57
N LYS A 16 33.63 9.66 -8.83
CA LYS A 16 34.77 10.07 -9.69
C LYS A 16 36.12 9.90 -8.98
N PHE A 17 36.17 8.97 -8.04
CA PHE A 17 37.33 8.76 -7.18
C PHE A 17 38.32 7.80 -7.85
N ASN A 18 39.58 8.23 -7.97
CA ASN A 18 40.63 7.37 -8.50
C ASN A 18 41.12 6.38 -7.44
N ALA A 19 40.70 5.13 -7.54
CA ALA A 19 41.04 4.09 -6.57
C ALA A 19 42.55 3.78 -6.49
N GLN A 20 43.35 4.11 -7.51
CA GLN A 20 44.81 3.95 -7.46
C GLN A 20 45.45 4.79 -6.34
N SER A 21 44.79 5.89 -5.94
CA SER A 21 45.24 6.73 -4.81
C SER A 21 45.21 6.02 -3.45
N LEU A 22 44.46 4.91 -3.31
CA LEU A 22 44.38 4.12 -2.08
C LEU A 22 45.52 3.10 -1.93
N LYS A 23 46.37 2.95 -2.95
CA LYS A 23 47.47 1.97 -2.94
C LYS A 23 48.68 2.41 -2.13
N THR A 24 48.72 3.66 -1.65
CA THR A 24 49.81 4.12 -0.78
C THR A 24 49.64 3.58 0.65
N PRO A 25 50.73 3.23 1.34
CA PRO A 25 50.68 2.80 2.74
C PRO A 25 49.98 3.82 3.65
N GLU A 26 50.21 5.12 3.40
CA GLU A 26 49.56 6.23 4.10
C GLU A 26 48.04 6.23 3.90
N ALA A 27 47.55 6.13 2.65
CA ALA A 27 46.11 6.10 2.39
C ALA A 27 45.42 4.88 3.01
N ALA A 28 46.08 3.72 2.99
CA ALA A 28 45.60 2.51 3.65
C ALA A 28 45.54 2.67 5.18
N LYS A 29 46.53 3.35 5.78
CA LYS A 29 46.56 3.69 7.21
C LYS A 29 45.45 4.66 7.57
N ASP A 30 45.23 5.69 6.77
CA ASP A 30 44.18 6.70 6.98
C ASP A 30 42.78 6.10 6.86
N ALA A 31 42.54 5.25 5.86
CA ALA A 31 41.28 4.54 5.71
C ALA A 31 40.98 3.63 6.92
N LYS A 32 42.00 2.92 7.45
CA LYS A 32 41.88 2.11 8.67
C LYS A 32 41.62 2.96 9.91
N ALA A 33 42.29 4.11 10.03
CA ALA A 33 42.07 5.05 11.14
C ALA A 33 40.67 5.66 11.09
N ALA A 34 40.18 6.03 9.90
CA ALA A 34 38.81 6.50 9.69
C ALA A 34 37.78 5.41 10.04
N LYS A 35 38.04 4.16 9.64
CA LYS A 35 37.21 3.01 10.03
C LYS A 35 37.14 2.84 11.55
N ALA A 36 38.27 2.95 12.25
CA ALA A 36 38.32 2.80 13.72
C ALA A 36 37.58 3.93 14.46
N LYS A 37 37.50 5.13 13.87
CA LYS A 37 36.78 6.29 14.42
C LYS A 37 35.29 6.31 14.03
N ALA A 38 34.85 5.44 13.13
CA ALA A 38 33.47 5.43 12.67
C ALA A 38 32.52 5.01 13.80
N THR A 39 31.50 5.82 14.07
CA THR A 39 30.50 5.56 15.12
C THR A 39 29.47 4.50 14.72
N ARG A 40 29.43 4.11 13.45
CA ARG A 40 28.50 3.11 12.90
C ARG A 40 29.23 2.07 12.08
N ARG A 41 28.67 0.86 12.03
CA ARG A 41 29.10 -0.21 11.14
C ARG A 41 28.94 0.24 9.69
N TRP A 42 29.94 -0.03 8.86
CA TRP A 42 29.93 0.38 7.45
C TRP A 42 28.84 -0.40 6.68
N PRO A 43 27.99 0.27 5.89
CA PRO A 43 26.84 -0.38 5.25
C PRO A 43 27.20 -1.58 4.37
N ILE A 44 28.28 -1.47 3.58
CA ILE A 44 28.75 -2.58 2.71
C ILE A 44 29.23 -3.75 3.57
N GLN A 45 30.09 -3.49 4.57
CA GLN A 45 30.60 -4.53 5.47
C GLN A 45 29.47 -5.24 6.22
N ALA A 46 28.51 -4.48 6.77
CA ALA A 46 27.40 -5.03 7.53
C ALA A 46 26.51 -5.94 6.66
N ARG A 47 26.23 -5.55 5.40
CA ARG A 47 25.46 -6.38 4.47
C ARG A 47 26.24 -7.63 4.02
N ARG A 48 27.55 -7.50 3.78
CA ARG A 48 28.42 -8.65 3.47
C ARG A 48 28.43 -9.67 4.61
N GLU A 49 28.66 -9.24 5.85
CA GLU A 49 28.64 -10.11 7.02
C GLU A 49 27.28 -10.85 7.17
N ASN A 50 26.18 -10.16 6.88
CA ASN A 50 24.85 -10.76 6.87
C ASN A 50 24.69 -11.83 5.79
N TRP A 51 25.03 -11.54 4.54
CA TRP A 51 24.94 -12.51 3.44
C TRP A 51 25.84 -13.72 3.62
N GLU A 52 27.09 -13.53 4.05
CA GLU A 52 28.01 -14.64 4.34
C GLU A 52 27.48 -15.54 5.46
N SER A 53 26.79 -14.97 6.45
CA SER A 53 26.12 -15.78 7.48
C SER A 53 24.99 -16.64 6.91
N ARG A 54 24.32 -16.18 5.85
CA ARG A 54 23.16 -16.83 5.21
C ARG A 54 23.53 -17.84 4.13
N LYS A 55 24.66 -17.67 3.44
CA LYS A 55 25.17 -18.60 2.42
C LYS A 55 25.53 -19.98 2.97
N LYS A 56 25.81 -20.08 4.28
CA LYS A 56 26.18 -21.33 4.96
C LYS A 56 25.19 -22.45 4.66
N GLU A 57 25.64 -23.70 4.70
CA GLU A 57 24.74 -24.84 4.59
C GLU A 57 23.79 -24.91 5.78
N TRP A 58 22.49 -24.88 5.47
CA TRP A 58 21.42 -25.02 6.44
C TRP A 58 21.11 -26.51 6.56
N THR A 59 21.77 -27.19 7.51
CA THR A 59 21.28 -28.48 7.99
C THR A 59 19.89 -28.31 8.59
N THR A 60 19.08 -29.36 8.58
CA THR A 60 17.72 -29.32 9.16
C THR A 60 17.75 -28.81 10.61
N ALA A 61 18.72 -29.24 11.41
CA ALA A 61 18.93 -28.76 12.78
C ALA A 61 19.22 -27.26 12.88
N ASN A 62 20.10 -26.73 12.02
CA ASN A 62 20.43 -25.30 12.04
C ASN A 62 19.23 -24.44 11.60
N LEU A 63 18.46 -24.93 10.63
CA LEU A 63 17.25 -24.26 10.16
C LEU A 63 16.17 -24.20 11.22
N LEU A 64 15.88 -25.33 11.87
CA LEU A 64 14.92 -25.38 12.97
C LEU A 64 15.36 -24.49 14.12
N LYS A 65 16.63 -24.56 14.54
CA LYS A 65 17.17 -23.68 15.59
C LYS A 65 16.97 -22.20 15.26
N LYS A 66 17.21 -21.82 14.01
CA LYS A 66 17.07 -20.44 13.56
C LYS A 66 15.61 -19.99 13.53
N VAL A 67 14.71 -20.80 12.97
CA VAL A 67 13.26 -20.51 12.95
C VAL A 67 12.70 -20.41 14.37
N LEU A 68 13.04 -21.36 15.26
CA LEU A 68 12.60 -21.35 16.66
C LEU A 68 13.15 -20.16 17.45
N SER A 69 14.35 -19.68 17.12
CA SER A 69 14.91 -18.47 17.75
C SER A 69 14.21 -17.17 17.32
N GLU A 70 13.44 -17.21 16.23
CA GLU A 70 12.74 -16.06 15.70
C GLU A 70 11.31 -16.02 16.24
N THR A 71 11.09 -15.18 17.25
CA THR A 71 9.80 -15.01 17.94
C THR A 71 8.69 -14.37 17.09
N LYS A 72 8.92 -14.17 15.79
CA LYS A 72 8.02 -13.50 14.86
C LYS A 72 7.12 -14.44 14.07
N TYR A 73 7.36 -15.75 14.14
CA TYR A 73 6.52 -16.72 13.46
C TYR A 73 5.35 -17.15 14.34
N ARG A 74 4.18 -17.37 13.73
CA ARG A 74 3.07 -18.04 14.41
C ARG A 74 3.48 -19.48 14.65
N ARG A 75 3.45 -19.88 15.92
CA ARG A 75 3.91 -21.21 16.32
C ARG A 75 2.97 -22.30 15.80
N GLU A 76 1.69 -21.98 15.64
CA GLU A 76 0.70 -22.88 15.05
C GLU A 76 1.04 -23.23 13.59
N ASP A 77 1.42 -22.23 12.80
CA ASP A 77 1.83 -22.45 11.40
C ASP A 77 3.10 -23.30 11.32
N LEU A 78 4.03 -23.10 12.25
CA LEU A 78 5.23 -23.92 12.37
C LEU A 78 4.87 -25.38 12.68
N VAL A 79 3.87 -25.65 13.53
CA VAL A 79 3.42 -27.04 13.78
C VAL A 79 2.89 -27.68 12.51
N TRP A 80 2.04 -26.98 11.75
CA TRP A 80 1.52 -27.49 10.47
C TRP A 80 2.62 -27.74 9.45
N GLU A 81 3.58 -26.83 9.36
CA GLU A 81 4.75 -26.98 8.49
C GLU A 81 5.61 -28.18 8.87
N LEU A 82 5.91 -28.34 10.16
CA LEU A 82 6.67 -29.48 10.66
C LEU A 82 5.96 -30.80 10.40
N LYS A 83 4.62 -30.85 10.51
CA LYS A 83 3.83 -32.04 10.16
C LYS A 83 4.00 -32.38 8.67
N LEU A 84 3.90 -31.40 7.78
CA LEU A 84 4.09 -31.62 6.33
C LEU A 84 5.51 -32.10 6.04
N LEU A 85 6.52 -31.43 6.60
CA LEU A 85 7.93 -31.79 6.39
C LEU A 85 8.27 -33.18 6.95
N ALA A 86 7.64 -33.59 8.06
CA ALA A 86 7.78 -34.94 8.59
C ALA A 86 7.17 -36.01 7.66
N ILE A 87 6.04 -35.71 7.00
CA ILE A 87 5.44 -36.57 5.98
C ILE A 87 6.38 -36.67 4.77
N GLU A 88 6.84 -35.54 4.24
CA GLU A 88 7.75 -35.49 3.09
C GLU A 88 9.09 -36.20 3.38
N ALA A 89 9.65 -36.04 4.58
CA ALA A 89 10.87 -36.73 5.00
C ALA A 89 10.67 -38.25 5.09
N ALA A 90 9.50 -38.71 5.53
CA ALA A 90 9.14 -40.12 5.55
C ALA A 90 9.08 -40.70 4.12
N GLU A 91 8.40 -40.00 3.21
CA GLU A 91 8.28 -40.36 1.79
C GLU A 91 9.67 -40.42 1.12
N ALA A 92 10.56 -39.48 1.47
CA ALA A 92 11.94 -39.42 1.01
C ALA A 92 12.91 -40.39 1.71
N LYS A 93 12.44 -41.14 2.72
CA LYS A 93 13.26 -42.04 3.56
C LYS A 93 14.41 -41.34 4.30
N SER A 94 14.21 -40.08 4.70
CA SER A 94 15.15 -39.32 5.55
C SER A 94 14.77 -39.46 7.03
N GLU A 95 15.23 -40.54 7.68
CA GLU A 95 14.89 -40.86 9.07
C GLU A 95 15.40 -39.81 10.07
N GLU A 96 16.59 -39.23 9.82
CA GLU A 96 17.19 -38.21 10.67
C GLU A 96 16.37 -36.92 10.69
N ASP A 97 16.00 -36.42 9.50
CA ASP A 97 15.17 -35.21 9.37
C ASP A 97 13.78 -35.44 9.94
N GLN A 98 13.17 -36.60 9.64
CA GLN A 98 11.86 -36.96 10.16
C GLN A 98 11.85 -36.96 11.69
N SER A 99 12.82 -37.61 12.32
CA SER A 99 12.96 -37.66 13.78
C SER A 99 13.05 -36.26 14.38
N LEU A 100 13.84 -35.39 13.74
CA LEU A 100 14.07 -34.03 14.20
C LEU A 100 12.80 -33.16 14.07
N TYR A 101 12.04 -33.29 12.98
CA TYR A 101 10.76 -32.62 12.83
C TYR A 101 9.75 -33.07 13.89
N LEU A 102 9.62 -34.37 14.12
CA LEU A 102 8.71 -34.93 15.12
C LEU A 102 9.04 -34.44 16.55
N GLN A 103 10.33 -34.45 16.92
CA GLN A 103 10.78 -33.92 18.22
C GLN A 103 10.47 -32.43 18.35
N THR A 104 10.64 -31.68 17.26
CA THR A 104 10.38 -30.25 17.23
C THR A 104 8.89 -29.94 17.38
N ILE A 105 7.99 -30.74 16.78
CA ILE A 105 6.53 -30.57 16.96
C ILE A 105 6.16 -30.61 18.44
N SER A 106 6.61 -31.63 19.18
CA SER A 106 6.32 -31.76 20.61
C SER A 106 6.86 -30.57 21.41
N THR A 107 8.06 -30.09 21.06
CA THR A 107 8.67 -28.91 21.69
C THR A 107 7.82 -27.66 21.46
N VAL A 108 7.41 -27.40 20.21
CA VAL A 108 6.62 -26.23 19.83
C VAL A 108 5.23 -26.25 20.48
N LEU A 109 4.58 -27.42 20.59
CA LEU A 109 3.28 -27.55 21.26
C LEU A 109 3.36 -27.23 22.76
N GLN A 110 4.42 -27.66 23.43
CA GLN A 110 4.66 -27.33 24.84
C GLN A 110 4.91 -25.83 25.04
N ASP A 111 5.64 -25.25 24.09
CA ASP A 111 5.95 -23.84 24.04
C ASP A 111 4.70 -22.96 23.81
N ILE A 112 3.79 -23.37 22.91
CA ILE A 112 2.49 -22.73 22.68
C ILE A 112 1.66 -22.72 23.97
N ALA A 113 1.56 -23.86 24.66
CA ALA A 113 0.83 -23.94 25.92
C ALA A 113 1.45 -23.03 26.98
N THR A 114 2.78 -22.97 27.04
CA THR A 114 3.52 -22.10 27.97
C THR A 114 3.26 -20.62 27.70
N GLU A 115 3.26 -20.18 26.44
CA GLU A 115 2.95 -18.81 26.07
C GLU A 115 1.49 -18.43 26.37
N LYS A 116 0.53 -19.31 26.04
CA LYS A 116 -0.88 -19.10 26.39
C LYS A 116 -1.07 -18.95 27.89
N ASN A 117 -0.44 -19.82 28.68
CA ASN A 117 -0.51 -19.75 30.14
C ASN A 117 0.15 -18.49 30.70
N LYS A 118 1.25 -18.03 30.11
CA LYS A 118 1.88 -16.75 30.46
C LYS A 118 0.95 -15.55 30.18
N GLN A 119 0.21 -15.60 29.07
CA GLN A 119 -0.76 -14.55 28.73
C GLN A 119 -1.98 -14.60 29.67
N LEU A 120 -2.53 -15.78 29.93
CA LEU A 120 -3.63 -15.97 30.89
C LEU A 120 -3.27 -15.45 32.28
N ARG A 121 -2.05 -15.73 32.77
CA ARG A 121 -1.56 -15.21 34.05
C ARG A 121 -1.34 -13.69 34.05
N LYS A 122 -1.10 -13.09 32.88
CA LYS A 122 -0.98 -11.63 32.75
C LYS A 122 -2.35 -10.95 32.80
N GLU A 123 -3.37 -11.57 32.22
CA GLU A 123 -4.75 -11.09 32.20
C GLU A 123 -5.48 -11.36 33.52
N ASN A 124 -5.19 -12.50 34.16
CA ASN A 124 -5.70 -12.90 35.47
C ASN A 124 -4.58 -13.50 36.35
N PRO A 125 -3.97 -12.71 37.24
CA PRO A 125 -2.88 -13.16 38.11
C PRO A 125 -3.23 -14.33 39.05
N ASP A 126 -4.50 -14.48 39.41
CA ASP A 126 -4.99 -15.48 40.38
C ASP A 126 -5.57 -16.73 39.72
N ILE A 127 -5.31 -16.94 38.43
CA ILE A 127 -5.81 -18.11 37.69
C ILE A 127 -5.31 -19.42 38.31
N ALA A 128 -6.22 -20.37 38.56
CA ALA A 128 -5.87 -21.67 39.12
C ALA A 128 -5.13 -22.54 38.08
N ASP A 129 -4.16 -23.35 38.53
CA ASP A 129 -3.36 -24.20 37.63
C ASP A 129 -4.21 -25.22 36.83
N GLU A 130 -5.38 -25.59 37.34
CA GLU A 130 -6.35 -26.46 36.66
C GLU A 130 -7.01 -25.81 35.44
N GLN A 131 -7.04 -24.46 35.40
CA GLN A 131 -7.56 -23.67 34.29
C GLN A 131 -6.50 -23.35 33.23
N LEU A 132 -5.25 -23.74 33.46
CA LEU A 132 -4.17 -23.54 32.50
C LEU A 132 -4.27 -24.55 31.35
N VAL A 133 -3.88 -24.08 30.17
CA VAL A 133 -3.85 -24.87 28.94
C VAL A 133 -2.74 -25.92 29.05
N LYS A 134 -3.11 -27.19 28.90
CA LYS A 134 -2.14 -28.29 28.78
C LYS A 134 -1.63 -28.37 27.34
N ALA A 135 -0.36 -28.75 27.18
CA ALA A 135 0.22 -29.01 25.87
C ALA A 135 -0.54 -30.15 25.18
N GLU A 136 -0.85 -29.96 23.90
CA GLU A 136 -1.43 -31.02 23.07
C GLU A 136 -0.44 -32.18 22.97
N VAL A 137 -0.94 -33.41 23.22
CA VAL A 137 -0.12 -34.62 23.08
C VAL A 137 -0.19 -35.04 21.61
N PHE A 138 0.92 -34.83 20.90
CA PHE A 138 1.05 -35.25 19.51
C PHE A 138 1.51 -36.70 19.42
N ASP A 139 0.71 -37.55 18.74
CA ASP A 139 1.10 -38.91 18.36
C ASP A 139 1.73 -38.91 16.96
N PRO A 140 3.03 -39.19 16.82
CA PRO A 140 3.69 -39.27 15.51
C PRO A 140 3.05 -40.24 14.53
N ARG A 141 2.39 -41.31 15.02
CA ARG A 141 1.74 -42.32 14.17
C ARG A 141 0.53 -41.75 13.43
N SER A 142 -0.06 -40.67 13.92
CA SER A 142 -1.18 -39.99 13.26
C SER A 142 -0.82 -39.50 11.85
N LEU A 143 0.45 -39.18 11.58
CA LEU A 143 0.91 -38.77 10.24
C LEU A 143 0.97 -39.91 9.22
N GLN A 144 0.62 -41.14 9.60
CA GLN A 144 0.44 -42.27 8.69
C GLN A 144 -1.03 -42.42 8.22
N ASP A 145 -1.96 -41.71 8.87
CA ASP A 145 -3.38 -41.74 8.50
C ASP A 145 -3.61 -40.88 7.23
N PRO A 146 -4.14 -41.46 6.14
CA PRO A 146 -4.46 -40.72 4.92
C PRO A 146 -5.35 -39.49 5.14
N ALA A 147 -6.27 -39.53 6.12
CA ALA A 147 -7.15 -38.41 6.42
C ALA A 147 -6.36 -37.22 7.01
N VAL A 148 -5.42 -37.50 7.91
CA VAL A 148 -4.55 -36.48 8.53
C VAL A 148 -3.56 -35.92 7.50
N ILE A 149 -3.04 -36.76 6.61
CA ILE A 149 -2.16 -36.31 5.51
C ILE A 149 -2.90 -35.32 4.61
N GLU A 150 -4.14 -35.63 4.22
CA GLU A 150 -4.93 -34.70 3.41
C GLU A 150 -5.32 -33.44 4.17
N GLU A 151 -5.55 -33.51 5.48
CA GLU A 151 -5.79 -32.34 6.32
C GLU A 151 -4.56 -31.40 6.32
N VAL A 152 -3.36 -31.94 6.53
CA VAL A 152 -2.09 -31.17 6.51
C VAL A 152 -1.86 -30.55 5.11
N LYS A 153 -2.07 -31.33 4.04
CA LYS A 153 -1.95 -30.83 2.67
C LYS A 153 -3.01 -29.77 2.36
N ALA A 154 -4.23 -29.92 2.86
CA ALA A 154 -5.29 -28.93 2.74
C ALA A 154 -4.94 -27.63 3.47
N ALA A 155 -4.36 -27.71 4.68
CA ALA A 155 -3.87 -26.55 5.42
C ALA A 155 -2.79 -25.78 4.65
N LYS A 156 -1.87 -26.48 3.97
CA LYS A 156 -0.88 -25.84 3.09
C LYS A 156 -1.54 -25.14 1.89
N ARG A 157 -2.55 -25.77 1.29
CA ARG A 157 -3.32 -25.20 0.16
C ARG A 157 -4.11 -23.95 0.58
N SER A 158 -4.61 -23.90 1.81
CA SER A 158 -5.40 -22.77 2.32
C SER A 158 -4.57 -21.66 2.97
N ALA A 159 -3.28 -21.87 3.25
CA ALA A 159 -2.43 -20.87 3.90
C ALA A 159 -2.36 -19.53 3.12
N SER A 160 -2.56 -18.42 3.83
CA SER A 160 -2.52 -17.04 3.30
C SER A 160 -1.12 -16.40 3.32
N HIS A 161 -0.17 -17.03 4.01
CA HIS A 161 1.19 -16.54 4.24
C HIS A 161 2.20 -17.66 3.97
N HIS A 162 3.48 -17.29 3.93
CA HIS A 162 4.54 -18.28 3.77
C HIS A 162 4.76 -19.02 5.08
N TRP A 163 5.08 -20.31 4.99
CA TRP A 163 5.42 -21.06 6.18
C TRP A 163 6.86 -20.76 6.62
N PRO A 164 7.15 -20.74 7.94
CA PRO A 164 8.42 -20.24 8.48
C PRO A 164 9.70 -20.84 7.87
N ILE A 165 9.77 -22.16 7.76
CA ILE A 165 10.93 -22.93 7.29
C ILE A 165 11.09 -22.75 5.78
N GLU A 166 10.01 -22.87 5.01
CA GLU A 166 9.95 -22.60 3.58
C GLU A 166 10.43 -21.18 3.26
N LEU A 167 9.94 -20.18 3.99
CA LEU A 167 10.31 -18.78 3.80
C LEU A 167 11.83 -18.59 4.01
N ARG A 168 12.41 -19.23 5.02
CA ARG A 168 13.86 -19.18 5.30
C ARG A 168 14.70 -19.97 4.29
N ARG A 169 14.20 -21.10 3.79
CA ARG A 169 14.85 -21.84 2.69
C ARG A 169 14.89 -21.00 1.43
N ARG A 170 13.77 -20.37 1.04
CA ARG A 170 13.70 -19.45 -0.10
C ARG A 170 14.68 -18.30 0.02
N ASP A 171 14.75 -17.68 1.20
CA ASP A 171 15.66 -16.58 1.49
C ASP A 171 17.14 -16.99 1.39
N SER A 172 17.48 -18.19 1.86
CA SER A 172 18.83 -18.76 1.73
C SER A 172 19.20 -19.01 0.26
N GLU A 173 18.30 -19.64 -0.49
CA GLU A 173 18.49 -19.93 -1.91
C GLU A 173 18.62 -18.65 -2.74
N ASN A 174 17.80 -17.64 -2.46
CA ASN A 174 17.91 -16.32 -3.09
C ASN A 174 19.30 -15.69 -2.85
N VAL A 175 19.88 -15.81 -1.65
CA VAL A 175 21.22 -15.26 -1.37
C VAL A 175 22.32 -16.08 -2.02
N ARG A 176 22.16 -17.39 -2.16
CA ARG A 176 23.13 -18.22 -2.88
C ARG A 176 23.17 -17.90 -4.37
N THR A 177 21.99 -17.71 -4.97
CA THR A 177 21.85 -17.47 -6.41
C THR A 177 22.16 -16.02 -6.80
N ARG A 178 21.74 -15.04 -6.01
CA ARG A 178 21.85 -13.61 -6.35
C ARG A 178 22.94 -12.88 -5.56
N GLY A 179 23.34 -13.39 -4.40
CA GLY A 179 24.15 -12.67 -3.42
C GLY A 179 25.63 -12.44 -3.77
N THR A 180 25.90 -11.71 -4.85
CA THR A 180 27.25 -11.34 -5.33
C THR A 180 27.76 -10.04 -4.70
N GLU A 181 29.08 -9.86 -4.63
CA GLU A 181 29.68 -8.62 -4.11
C GLU A 181 29.24 -7.38 -4.92
N ALA A 182 29.01 -7.55 -6.23
CA ALA A 182 28.49 -6.50 -7.09
C ALA A 182 27.07 -6.07 -6.72
N GLU A 183 26.17 -7.03 -6.41
CA GLU A 183 24.83 -6.71 -5.95
C GLU A 183 24.84 -6.01 -4.59
N LEU A 184 25.68 -6.47 -3.64
CA LEU A 184 25.85 -5.80 -2.34
C LEU A 184 26.20 -4.32 -2.49
N VAL A 185 27.23 -4.05 -3.28
CA VAL A 185 27.74 -2.68 -3.50
C VAL A 185 26.69 -1.85 -4.19
N ARG A 186 26.05 -2.38 -5.24
CA ARG A 186 24.97 -1.69 -5.95
C ARG A 186 23.82 -1.33 -5.00
N MET A 187 23.33 -2.27 -4.20
CA MET A 187 22.25 -2.03 -3.23
C MET A 187 22.66 -1.00 -2.17
N ALA A 188 23.90 -1.05 -1.69
CA ALA A 188 24.42 -0.09 -0.73
C ALA A 188 24.41 1.35 -1.27
N ILE A 189 24.85 1.52 -2.51
CA ILE A 189 24.89 2.81 -3.20
C ILE A 189 23.46 3.32 -3.44
N MET A 190 22.55 2.43 -3.85
CA MET A 190 21.14 2.78 -4.06
C MET A 190 20.44 3.31 -2.80
N GLU A 191 20.85 2.87 -1.61
CA GLU A 191 20.35 3.41 -0.33
C GLU A 191 20.97 4.75 0.05
N CYS A 192 22.28 4.91 -0.14
CA CYS A 192 22.98 6.03 0.48
C CYS A 192 22.77 7.39 -0.22
N ASN A 193 22.47 7.40 -1.53
CA ASN A 193 22.57 8.63 -2.34
C ASN A 193 21.31 9.07 -3.08
N LYS A 194 20.19 8.33 -2.99
CA LYS A 194 19.00 8.63 -3.83
C LYS A 194 17.99 9.50 -3.11
N GLN A 195 17.77 10.70 -3.63
CA GLN A 195 16.57 11.49 -3.31
C GLN A 195 15.36 10.82 -3.96
N ARG A 196 14.24 10.76 -3.23
CA ARG A 196 12.99 10.15 -3.73
C ARG A 196 11.82 11.06 -3.40
N PRO A 197 10.90 11.32 -4.34
CA PRO A 197 9.69 12.10 -4.07
C PRO A 197 8.57 11.21 -3.52
N PHE A 198 8.90 10.14 -2.79
CA PHE A 198 7.94 9.17 -2.23
C PHE A 198 7.81 9.40 -0.73
N LEU A 199 6.85 10.24 -0.35
CA LEU A 199 6.85 10.91 0.96
C LEU A 199 6.23 10.07 2.09
N SER A 200 5.50 9.01 1.77
CA SER A 200 4.85 8.13 2.76
C SER A 200 4.77 6.68 2.27
N GLY A 201 4.42 5.74 3.17
CA GLY A 201 4.12 4.36 2.80
C GLY A 201 2.94 4.26 1.83
N ASN A 202 1.91 5.08 2.05
CA ASN A 202 0.72 5.17 1.21
C ASN A 202 1.02 5.61 -0.23
N ASP A 203 1.90 6.61 -0.36
CA ASP A 203 2.42 7.10 -1.64
C ASP A 203 3.28 6.02 -2.32
N ARG A 204 4.23 5.41 -1.58
CA ARG A 204 5.08 4.31 -2.07
C ARG A 204 4.28 3.11 -2.57
N SER A 205 3.16 2.78 -1.95
CA SER A 205 2.28 1.69 -2.40
C SER A 205 1.78 1.87 -3.84
N ARG A 206 1.38 3.10 -4.21
CA ARG A 206 0.96 3.41 -5.59
C ARG A 206 2.14 3.37 -6.55
N TRP A 207 3.27 3.96 -6.17
CA TRP A 207 4.49 3.92 -6.96
C TRP A 207 5.00 2.51 -7.21
N LEU A 208 4.87 1.61 -6.24
CA LEU A 208 5.21 0.19 -6.41
C LEU A 208 4.42 -0.44 -7.56
N THR A 209 3.12 -0.15 -7.66
CA THR A 209 2.28 -0.64 -8.75
C THR A 209 2.69 -0.02 -10.08
N VAL A 210 2.85 1.31 -10.13
CA VAL A 210 3.34 2.02 -11.34
C VAL A 210 4.66 1.43 -11.82
N ARG A 211 5.58 1.21 -10.89
CA ARG A 211 6.90 0.67 -11.16
C ARG A 211 6.83 -0.76 -11.66
N SER A 212 6.06 -1.62 -10.99
CA SER A 212 5.97 -3.02 -11.37
C SER A 212 5.34 -3.20 -12.75
N LEU A 213 4.32 -2.41 -13.08
CA LEU A 213 3.70 -2.45 -14.42
C LEU A 213 4.69 -2.13 -15.53
N VAL A 214 5.52 -1.09 -15.35
CA VAL A 214 6.44 -0.63 -16.40
C VAL A 214 7.75 -1.43 -16.44
N GLU A 215 8.31 -1.75 -15.28
CA GLU A 215 9.64 -2.40 -15.20
C GLU A 215 9.54 -3.93 -15.19
N LEU A 216 8.44 -4.51 -14.71
CA LEU A 216 8.27 -5.96 -14.54
C LEU A 216 7.07 -6.54 -15.32
N GLY A 217 6.20 -5.70 -15.88
CA GLY A 217 5.04 -6.15 -16.65
C GLY A 217 3.94 -6.81 -15.81
N THR A 218 3.88 -6.55 -14.51
CA THR A 218 2.92 -7.19 -13.59
C THR A 218 2.38 -6.23 -12.53
N TYR A 219 1.24 -6.57 -11.92
CA TYR A 219 0.71 -5.88 -10.73
C TYR A 219 1.36 -6.38 -9.43
N GLU A 220 2.03 -7.53 -9.46
CA GLU A 220 2.75 -8.09 -8.32
C GLU A 220 3.94 -7.20 -7.94
N ILE A 221 4.12 -6.92 -6.65
CA ILE A 221 5.17 -5.99 -6.19
C ILE A 221 6.35 -6.69 -5.50
N ASN A 222 6.30 -8.01 -5.33
CA ASN A 222 7.35 -8.82 -4.67
C ASN A 222 8.75 -8.53 -5.22
N GLY A 223 8.85 -8.42 -6.55
CA GLY A 223 10.10 -8.18 -7.26
C GLY A 223 10.83 -6.91 -6.81
N ILE A 224 10.10 -5.93 -6.28
CA ILE A 224 10.65 -4.66 -5.79
C ILE A 224 10.69 -4.64 -4.27
N ILE A 225 9.56 -4.88 -3.59
CA ILE A 225 9.46 -4.69 -2.13
C ILE A 225 10.32 -5.67 -1.33
N GLU A 226 10.48 -6.91 -1.81
CA GLU A 226 11.34 -7.90 -1.14
C GLU A 226 12.82 -7.63 -1.40
N ASN A 227 13.15 -7.13 -2.59
CA ASN A 227 14.52 -7.09 -3.08
C ASN A 227 15.20 -5.73 -2.91
N GLU A 228 14.44 -4.65 -2.94
CA GLU A 228 14.97 -3.30 -2.99
C GLU A 228 14.66 -2.49 -1.74
N PRO A 229 15.63 -1.68 -1.30
CA PRO A 229 15.45 -0.81 -0.16
C PRO A 229 14.54 0.39 -0.41
N ALA A 230 14.03 0.95 0.68
CA ALA A 230 13.29 2.23 0.71
C ALA A 230 12.03 2.24 -0.17
N TRP A 231 11.46 1.06 -0.39
CA TRP A 231 10.16 0.84 -1.02
C TRP A 231 9.12 0.32 -0.02
N ASP A 232 9.45 0.32 1.27
CA ASP A 232 8.58 -0.19 2.33
C ASP A 232 7.24 0.57 2.42
N SER A 233 6.17 -0.20 2.52
CA SER A 233 4.79 0.29 2.62
C SER A 233 4.00 -0.56 3.61
N VAL A 234 3.09 0.07 4.34
CA VAL A 234 2.07 -0.60 5.18
C VAL A 234 0.79 -0.92 4.39
N ASP A 235 0.63 -0.28 3.23
CA ASP A 235 -0.53 -0.38 2.34
C ASP A 235 -0.32 -1.51 1.32
N ILE A 236 -0.10 -2.73 1.82
CA ILE A 236 0.16 -3.94 1.03
C ILE A 236 -0.89 -4.99 1.37
N VAL A 237 -1.20 -5.85 0.40
CA VAL A 237 -2.05 -7.03 0.56
C VAL A 237 -1.34 -8.24 -0.06
N SER A 238 -1.76 -9.44 0.33
CA SER A 238 -1.30 -10.71 -0.22
C SER A 238 -2.47 -11.59 -0.62
N HIS A 239 -2.40 -12.15 -1.82
CA HIS A 239 -3.30 -13.23 -2.25
C HIS A 239 -2.62 -14.07 -3.33
N ARG A 240 -3.26 -15.18 -3.69
CA ARG A 240 -2.73 -16.08 -4.72
C ARG A 240 -2.92 -15.46 -6.11
N ASN A 241 -1.94 -15.62 -6.98
CA ASN A 241 -2.05 -15.33 -8.41
C ASN A 241 -2.74 -16.50 -9.16
N ALA A 242 -2.82 -16.41 -10.49
CA ALA A 242 -3.45 -17.43 -11.32
C ALA A 242 -2.74 -18.80 -11.25
N GLU A 243 -1.44 -18.77 -10.96
CA GLU A 243 -0.56 -19.93 -10.78
C GLU A 243 -0.68 -20.54 -9.37
N GLY A 244 -1.46 -19.92 -8.48
CA GLY A 244 -1.67 -20.39 -7.11
C GLY A 244 -0.57 -19.98 -6.13
N GLU A 245 0.37 -19.12 -6.55
CA GLU A 245 1.48 -18.65 -5.72
C GLU A 245 1.05 -17.43 -4.89
N GLN A 246 1.49 -17.36 -3.63
CA GLN A 246 1.23 -16.18 -2.80
C GLN A 246 2.07 -14.99 -3.26
N ARG A 247 1.40 -13.90 -3.62
CA ARG A 247 2.01 -12.68 -4.17
C ARG A 247 1.53 -11.45 -3.43
N LEU A 248 2.38 -10.44 -3.39
CA LEU A 248 2.13 -9.15 -2.75
C LEU A 248 1.65 -8.14 -3.78
N TYR A 249 0.69 -7.31 -3.40
CA TYR A 249 0.12 -6.24 -4.22
C TYR A 249 -0.07 -4.97 -3.39
N SER A 250 -0.25 -3.83 -4.06
CA SER A 250 -0.75 -2.62 -3.41
C SER A 250 -2.18 -2.84 -2.90
N SER A 251 -2.50 -2.29 -1.72
CA SER A 251 -3.89 -2.25 -1.23
C SER A 251 -4.76 -1.21 -1.95
N LYS A 252 -4.17 -0.37 -2.82
CA LYS A 252 -4.88 0.72 -3.51
C LYS A 252 -5.47 0.22 -4.83
N PRO A 253 -6.66 0.69 -5.24
CA PRO A 253 -7.21 0.34 -6.53
C PRO A 253 -6.24 0.62 -7.69
N PRO A 254 -6.09 -0.30 -8.65
CA PRO A 254 -5.03 -0.25 -9.64
C PRO A 254 -5.23 0.83 -10.70
N LEU A 255 -6.47 1.25 -10.98
CA LEU A 255 -6.79 2.16 -12.10
C LEU A 255 -5.88 3.41 -12.13
N GLN A 256 -5.70 4.09 -11.00
CA GLN A 256 -4.85 5.29 -10.93
C GLN A 256 -3.40 4.95 -11.32
N SER A 257 -2.85 3.89 -10.74
CA SER A 257 -1.49 3.45 -11.01
C SER A 257 -1.33 2.99 -12.47
N SER A 258 -2.32 2.32 -13.05
CA SER A 258 -2.33 1.91 -14.46
C SER A 258 -2.31 3.11 -15.40
N ILE A 259 -3.02 4.19 -15.07
CA ILE A 259 -2.99 5.44 -15.84
C ILE A 259 -1.62 6.10 -15.73
N VAL A 260 -1.03 6.18 -14.53
CA VAL A 260 0.31 6.78 -14.31
C VAL A 260 1.42 5.95 -14.96
N ALA A 261 1.23 4.63 -15.09
CA ALA A 261 2.17 3.76 -15.80
C ALA A 261 2.35 4.13 -17.28
N ILE A 262 1.35 4.73 -17.94
CA ILE A 262 1.42 5.12 -19.35
C ILE A 262 2.51 6.18 -19.61
N PRO A 263 2.47 7.39 -19.01
CA PRO A 263 3.54 8.38 -19.20
C PRO A 263 4.88 7.90 -18.66
N TYR A 264 4.88 7.05 -17.62
CA TYR A 264 6.12 6.45 -17.14
C TYR A 264 6.74 5.49 -18.18
N TRP A 265 5.95 4.63 -18.80
CA TRP A 265 6.40 3.74 -19.86
C TRP A 265 6.99 4.51 -21.04
N ILE A 266 6.32 5.58 -21.50
CA ILE A 266 6.84 6.45 -22.58
C ILE A 266 8.22 6.99 -22.21
N MET A 267 8.36 7.53 -21.00
CA MET A 267 9.63 8.08 -20.52
C MET A 267 10.71 6.99 -20.40
N ASN A 268 10.35 5.83 -19.86
CA ASN A 268 11.25 4.69 -19.75
C ASN A 268 11.77 4.23 -21.13
N GLN A 269 10.90 4.12 -22.13
CA GLN A 269 11.29 3.77 -23.49
C GLN A 269 12.16 4.85 -24.15
N ALA A 270 11.90 6.13 -23.86
CA ALA A 270 12.63 7.24 -24.46
C ALA A 270 14.03 7.47 -23.84
N THR A 271 14.20 7.22 -22.54
CA THR A 271 15.45 7.58 -21.82
C THR A 271 16.18 6.39 -21.20
N GLY A 272 15.52 5.24 -21.07
CA GLY A 272 16.00 4.10 -20.28
C GLY A 272 15.95 4.35 -18.77
N TRP A 273 15.40 5.49 -18.31
CA TRP A 273 15.31 5.79 -16.88
C TRP A 273 14.26 4.95 -16.19
N THR A 274 14.60 4.50 -14.99
CA THR A 274 13.71 3.72 -14.13
C THR A 274 13.48 4.44 -12.81
N LEU A 275 12.36 4.16 -12.13
CA LEU A 275 12.10 4.59 -10.75
C LEU A 275 13.15 3.98 -9.79
N GLY A 276 13.78 2.87 -10.18
CA GLY A 276 14.95 2.33 -9.49
C GLY A 276 16.21 3.19 -9.69
N SER A 277 16.51 3.65 -10.90
CA SER A 277 17.77 4.33 -11.25
C SER A 277 17.73 5.85 -10.99
N HIS A 278 16.67 6.53 -11.46
CA HIS A 278 16.48 7.99 -11.41
C HIS A 278 15.15 8.34 -10.70
N PRO A 279 14.95 7.91 -9.43
CA PRO A 279 13.67 8.07 -8.74
C PRO A 279 13.21 9.52 -8.61
N PHE A 280 14.15 10.46 -8.44
CA PHE A 280 13.83 11.86 -8.25
C PHE A 280 13.31 12.50 -9.53
N GLU A 281 14.05 12.38 -10.61
CA GLU A 281 13.74 12.96 -11.91
C GLU A 281 12.44 12.37 -12.46
N VAL A 282 12.37 11.04 -12.51
CA VAL A 282 11.20 10.30 -12.99
C VAL A 282 9.98 10.65 -12.15
N GLY A 283 10.08 10.57 -10.83
CA GLY A 283 8.97 10.83 -9.93
C GLY A 283 8.47 12.28 -10.02
N ARG A 284 9.37 13.28 -10.10
CA ARG A 284 9.00 14.70 -10.22
C ARG A 284 8.33 15.03 -11.55
N VAL A 285 8.83 14.49 -12.66
CA VAL A 285 8.21 14.67 -13.98
C VAL A 285 6.81 14.07 -13.98
N LEU A 286 6.65 12.85 -13.46
CA LEU A 286 5.35 12.20 -13.39
C LEU A 286 4.38 12.97 -12.49
N LEU A 287 4.80 13.40 -11.29
CA LEU A 287 3.97 14.24 -10.41
C LEU A 287 3.58 15.56 -11.08
N PHE A 288 4.49 16.20 -11.81
CA PHE A 288 4.13 17.40 -12.56
C PHE A 288 3.03 17.13 -13.59
N LEU A 289 3.17 16.06 -14.37
CA LEU A 289 2.20 15.67 -15.40
C LEU A 289 0.85 15.25 -14.84
N VAL A 290 0.82 14.50 -13.74
CA VAL A 290 -0.40 13.85 -13.25
C VAL A 290 -1.04 14.55 -12.06
N ASN A 291 -0.34 15.46 -11.40
CA ASN A 291 -0.88 16.28 -10.31
C ASN A 291 -0.90 17.76 -10.65
N VAL A 292 0.25 18.35 -11.01
CA VAL A 292 0.36 19.81 -11.15
C VAL A 292 -0.40 20.33 -12.36
N LEU A 293 -0.25 19.73 -13.54
CA LEU A 293 -1.00 20.14 -14.74
C LEU A 293 -2.52 19.95 -14.56
N PRO A 294 -3.02 18.79 -14.05
CA PRO A 294 -4.44 18.62 -13.79
C PRO A 294 -4.98 19.57 -12.72
N LEU A 295 -4.20 19.91 -11.68
CA LEU A 295 -4.59 20.92 -10.69
C LEU A 295 -4.72 22.31 -11.33
N GLY A 296 -3.78 22.70 -12.18
CA GLY A 296 -3.88 23.96 -12.93
C GLY A 296 -5.12 24.00 -13.83
N PHE A 297 -5.45 22.89 -14.49
CA PHE A 297 -6.68 22.76 -15.27
C PHE A 297 -7.94 22.83 -14.39
N ALA A 298 -7.94 22.18 -13.22
CA ALA A 298 -9.05 22.25 -12.28
C ALA A 298 -9.24 23.68 -11.74
N TRP A 299 -8.18 24.41 -11.45
CA TRP A 299 -8.26 25.81 -11.07
C TRP A 299 -8.80 26.69 -12.20
N TRP A 300 -8.43 26.43 -13.45
CA TRP A 300 -9.05 27.10 -14.58
C TRP A 300 -10.56 26.81 -14.67
N LEU A 301 -10.98 25.56 -14.49
CA LEU A 301 -12.40 25.21 -14.44
C LEU A 301 -13.15 25.84 -13.26
N ALA A 302 -12.52 25.87 -12.08
CA ALA A 302 -13.06 26.54 -10.90
C ALA A 302 -13.24 28.04 -11.15
N ALA A 303 -12.26 28.69 -11.77
CA ALA A 303 -12.38 30.08 -12.21
C ALA A 303 -13.56 30.26 -13.16
N ARG A 304 -13.70 29.42 -14.19
CA ARG A 304 -14.87 29.49 -15.10
C ARG A 304 -16.20 29.29 -14.37
N LEU A 305 -16.25 28.37 -13.41
CA LEU A 305 -17.44 28.14 -12.58
C LEU A 305 -17.77 29.36 -11.72
N LEU A 306 -16.77 29.96 -11.06
CA LEU A 306 -16.97 31.13 -10.22
C LEU A 306 -17.38 32.36 -11.03
N ASP A 307 -16.86 32.53 -12.24
CA ASP A 307 -17.24 33.61 -13.19
C ASP A 307 -18.74 33.56 -13.54
N GLU A 308 -19.34 32.36 -13.63
CA GLU A 308 -20.77 32.21 -13.90
C GLU A 308 -21.65 32.44 -12.65
N TRP A 309 -21.13 32.19 -11.44
CA TRP A 309 -21.93 32.18 -10.21
C TRP A 309 -21.71 33.39 -9.30
N CYS A 310 -20.59 34.10 -9.44
CA CYS A 310 -20.28 35.27 -8.62
C CYS A 310 -20.91 36.53 -9.22
N GLU A 311 -21.62 37.29 -8.39
CA GLU A 311 -22.19 38.58 -8.80
C GLU A 311 -21.18 39.75 -8.78
N SER A 312 -20.00 39.55 -8.15
CA SER A 312 -18.97 40.59 -8.04
C SER A 312 -17.55 40.04 -8.18
N ASP A 313 -16.67 40.85 -8.76
CA ASP A 313 -15.25 40.55 -8.92
C ASP A 313 -14.56 40.31 -7.57
N ALA A 314 -14.96 41.05 -6.53
CA ALA A 314 -14.42 40.87 -5.20
C ALA A 314 -14.73 39.46 -4.64
N CYS A 315 -15.97 38.99 -4.81
CA CYS A 315 -16.38 37.64 -4.42
C CYS A 315 -15.58 36.59 -5.20
N TYR A 316 -15.49 36.76 -6.53
CA TYR A 316 -14.71 35.89 -7.39
C TYR A 316 -13.25 35.76 -6.93
N VAL A 317 -12.56 36.89 -6.71
CA VAL A 317 -11.15 36.92 -6.33
C VAL A 317 -10.95 36.25 -4.97
N VAL A 318 -11.79 36.54 -3.98
CA VAL A 318 -11.70 35.94 -2.65
C VAL A 318 -11.92 34.43 -2.70
N LEU A 319 -12.94 33.96 -3.43
CA LEU A 319 -13.21 32.52 -3.57
C LEU A 319 -12.09 31.81 -4.32
N MET A 320 -11.60 32.38 -5.42
CA MET A 320 -10.52 31.76 -6.19
C MET A 320 -9.21 31.72 -5.40
N ALA A 321 -8.86 32.80 -4.70
CA ALA A 321 -7.71 32.82 -3.80
C ALA A 321 -7.86 31.75 -2.69
N SER A 322 -9.06 31.59 -2.15
CA SER A 322 -9.32 30.60 -1.10
C SER A 322 -9.20 29.17 -1.61
N ILE A 323 -9.67 28.88 -2.83
CA ILE A 323 -9.48 27.56 -3.46
C ILE A 323 -7.97 27.26 -3.62
N CYS A 324 -7.17 28.25 -3.98
CA CYS A 324 -5.73 28.08 -4.20
C CYS A 324 -4.92 27.96 -2.90
N PHE A 325 -5.27 28.75 -1.88
CA PHE A 325 -4.41 28.97 -0.71
C PHE A 325 -5.03 28.56 0.63
N ALA A 326 -6.35 28.46 0.73
CA ALA A 326 -7.07 28.08 1.96
C ALA A 326 -7.55 26.61 1.94
N THR A 327 -7.14 25.83 0.94
CA THR A 327 -7.38 24.38 0.87
C THR A 327 -6.06 23.62 0.85
N LEU A 328 -6.13 22.30 1.10
CA LEU A 328 -4.96 21.42 1.04
C LEU A 328 -4.59 20.98 -0.39
N LEU A 329 -5.31 21.43 -1.43
CA LEU A 329 -5.12 20.92 -2.80
C LEU A 329 -3.68 21.07 -3.31
N SER A 330 -3.06 22.23 -3.09
CA SER A 330 -1.67 22.47 -3.49
C SER A 330 -0.67 21.63 -2.70
N THR A 331 -0.95 21.36 -1.42
CA THR A 331 -0.09 20.51 -0.57
C THR A 331 -0.07 19.05 -1.02
N PHE A 332 -1.17 18.56 -1.59
CA PHE A 332 -1.25 17.20 -2.16
C PHE A 332 -0.56 17.08 -3.52
N ALA A 333 -0.16 18.17 -4.18
CA ALA A 333 0.43 18.10 -5.52
C ALA A 333 1.79 17.38 -5.56
N VAL A 334 2.50 17.31 -4.43
CA VAL A 334 3.87 16.78 -4.35
C VAL A 334 3.97 15.28 -4.04
N ALA A 335 2.84 14.58 -3.87
CA ALA A 335 2.79 13.14 -3.59
C ALA A 335 1.74 12.46 -4.47
N LEU A 336 1.92 11.17 -4.80
CA LEU A 336 0.92 10.43 -5.56
C LEU A 336 -0.21 9.99 -4.62
N ASN A 337 -1.38 10.61 -4.78
CA ASN A 337 -2.54 10.38 -3.94
C ASN A 337 -3.83 10.41 -4.77
N ASN A 338 -4.89 9.78 -4.25
CA ASN A 338 -6.22 9.77 -4.86
C ASN A 338 -7.01 11.06 -4.59
N HIS A 339 -6.77 11.74 -3.45
CA HIS A 339 -7.54 12.93 -3.04
C HIS A 339 -7.48 14.06 -4.06
N LEU A 340 -6.29 14.38 -4.59
CA LEU A 340 -6.13 15.43 -5.59
C LEU A 340 -6.86 15.09 -6.90
N TRP A 341 -6.78 13.82 -7.34
CA TRP A 341 -7.47 13.36 -8.54
C TRP A 341 -8.99 13.38 -8.34
N GLY A 342 -9.47 12.99 -7.15
CA GLY A 342 -10.86 13.13 -6.75
C GLY A 342 -11.33 14.58 -6.78
N ALA A 343 -10.55 15.51 -6.23
CA ALA A 343 -10.88 16.94 -6.22
C ALA A 343 -10.91 17.56 -7.64
N VAL A 344 -9.90 17.28 -8.47
CA VAL A 344 -9.86 17.69 -9.89
C VAL A 344 -11.11 17.20 -10.61
N SER A 345 -11.48 15.94 -10.38
CA SER A 345 -12.65 15.32 -10.99
C SER A 345 -13.95 15.94 -10.50
N ALA A 346 -14.08 16.21 -9.20
CA ALA A 346 -15.27 16.83 -8.63
C ALA A 346 -15.45 18.27 -9.15
N ILE A 347 -14.38 19.05 -9.27
CA ILE A 347 -14.42 20.41 -9.86
C ILE A 347 -14.83 20.32 -11.33
N ALA A 348 -14.22 19.43 -12.10
CA ALA A 348 -14.56 19.25 -13.51
C ALA A 348 -16.01 18.81 -13.71
N ALA A 349 -16.46 17.81 -12.96
CA ALA A 349 -17.85 17.35 -12.97
C ALA A 349 -18.82 18.50 -12.64
N SER A 350 -18.51 19.30 -11.61
CA SER A 350 -19.34 20.44 -11.21
C SER A 350 -19.44 21.50 -12.29
N TRP A 351 -18.33 21.85 -12.95
CA TRP A 351 -18.34 22.82 -14.06
C TRP A 351 -19.22 22.35 -15.23
N TYR A 352 -19.02 21.11 -15.71
CA TYR A 352 -19.78 20.61 -16.85
C TYR A 352 -21.25 20.35 -16.49
N ALA A 353 -21.54 19.92 -15.26
CA ALA A 353 -22.91 19.72 -14.79
C ALA A 353 -23.67 21.05 -14.67
N THR A 354 -23.01 22.11 -14.18
CA THR A 354 -23.55 23.48 -14.17
C THR A 354 -23.94 23.93 -15.57
N ARG A 355 -23.08 23.70 -16.56
CA ARG A 355 -23.40 24.02 -17.95
C ARG A 355 -24.57 23.22 -18.51
N CYS A 356 -24.70 21.95 -18.11
CA CYS A 356 -25.87 21.14 -18.41
C CYS A 356 -27.16 21.69 -17.78
N TRP A 357 -27.04 22.28 -16.60
CA TRP A 357 -28.16 22.79 -15.80
C TRP A 357 -28.65 24.17 -16.26
N GLN A 358 -27.74 25.14 -16.35
CA GLN A 358 -28.05 26.56 -16.50
C GLN A 358 -27.99 27.06 -17.95
N ASN A 359 -27.13 26.46 -18.79
CA ASN A 359 -26.81 26.99 -20.10
C ASN A 359 -27.46 26.16 -21.23
N ASN A 360 -27.19 26.53 -22.49
CA ASN A 360 -27.47 25.67 -23.65
C ASN A 360 -26.37 24.61 -23.74
N PRO A 361 -26.63 23.36 -23.33
CA PRO A 361 -25.56 22.40 -23.14
C PRO A 361 -25.09 21.82 -24.47
N ARG A 362 -23.79 21.56 -24.55
CA ARG A 362 -23.17 20.86 -25.68
C ARG A 362 -23.09 19.38 -25.37
N THR A 363 -22.93 18.55 -26.40
CA THR A 363 -22.69 17.10 -26.27
C THR A 363 -21.56 16.79 -25.29
N LEU A 364 -20.46 17.56 -25.37
CA LEU A 364 -19.31 17.40 -24.48
C LEU A 364 -19.67 17.59 -23.01
N ASP A 365 -20.62 18.47 -22.68
CA ASP A 365 -20.96 18.78 -21.29
C ASP A 365 -21.59 17.55 -20.59
N PHE A 366 -22.45 16.79 -21.29
CA PHE A 366 -23.01 15.54 -20.77
C PHE A 366 -21.96 14.42 -20.69
N LEU A 367 -21.12 14.27 -21.72
CA LEU A 367 -20.04 13.27 -21.75
C LEU A 367 -19.07 13.51 -20.58
N ALA A 368 -18.64 14.76 -20.41
CA ALA A 368 -17.68 15.15 -19.38
C ALA A 368 -18.28 15.06 -17.97
N THR A 369 -19.56 15.42 -17.78
CA THR A 369 -20.23 15.25 -16.49
C THR A 369 -20.24 13.79 -16.05
N GLY A 370 -20.64 12.87 -16.94
CA GLY A 370 -20.66 11.44 -16.66
C GLY A 370 -19.26 10.87 -16.37
N PHE A 371 -18.28 11.23 -17.20
CA PHE A 371 -16.89 10.79 -17.04
C PHE A 371 -16.29 11.27 -15.72
N TRP A 372 -16.31 12.57 -15.44
CA TRP A 372 -15.63 13.14 -14.28
C TRP A 372 -16.32 12.79 -12.96
N ALA A 373 -17.66 12.69 -12.93
CA ALA A 373 -18.37 12.23 -11.74
C ALA A 373 -18.02 10.76 -11.41
N ALA A 374 -17.98 9.89 -12.43
CA ALA A 374 -17.57 8.51 -12.24
C ALA A 374 -16.09 8.38 -11.87
N PHE A 375 -15.22 9.21 -12.45
CA PHE A 375 -13.79 9.18 -12.13
C PHE A 375 -13.52 9.67 -10.70
N ALA A 376 -14.27 10.66 -10.22
CA ALA A 376 -14.25 11.05 -8.81
C ALA A 376 -14.59 9.87 -7.89
N PHE A 377 -15.60 9.05 -8.23
CA PHE A 377 -15.94 7.83 -7.48
C PHE A 377 -14.80 6.81 -7.45
N THR A 378 -14.08 6.62 -8.57
CA THR A 378 -12.93 5.71 -8.58
C THR A 378 -11.76 6.18 -7.72
N CYS A 379 -11.72 7.47 -7.40
CA CYS A 379 -10.74 8.06 -6.48
C CYS A 379 -11.23 8.03 -5.03
N GLU A 380 -12.52 8.30 -4.80
CA GLU A 380 -13.15 8.44 -3.48
C GLU A 380 -14.55 7.83 -3.49
N LEU A 381 -14.79 6.78 -2.70
CA LEU A 381 -16.09 6.09 -2.66
C LEU A 381 -17.29 7.04 -2.41
N PRO A 382 -17.21 8.05 -1.51
CA PRO A 382 -18.33 8.96 -1.27
C PRO A 382 -18.79 9.74 -2.49
N ALA A 383 -17.93 9.90 -3.51
CA ALA A 383 -18.29 10.57 -4.75
C ALA A 383 -19.31 9.80 -5.61
N ALA A 384 -19.71 8.57 -5.23
CA ALA A 384 -20.93 7.95 -5.75
C ALA A 384 -22.16 8.86 -5.58
N SER A 385 -22.20 9.64 -4.50
CA SER A 385 -23.25 10.64 -4.26
C SER A 385 -23.27 11.75 -5.31
N LEU A 386 -22.11 12.15 -5.88
CA LEU A 386 -22.04 13.11 -6.98
C LEU A 386 -22.60 12.54 -8.28
N ILE A 387 -22.32 11.26 -8.58
CA ILE A 387 -22.93 10.57 -9.74
C ILE A 387 -24.46 10.60 -9.60
N ALA A 388 -24.97 10.21 -8.43
CA ALA A 388 -26.40 10.20 -8.16
C ALA A 388 -26.99 11.61 -8.26
N MET A 389 -26.35 12.60 -7.65
CA MET A 389 -26.80 13.99 -7.66
C MET A 389 -26.90 14.55 -9.08
N PHE A 390 -25.81 14.53 -9.83
CA PHE A 390 -25.81 15.05 -11.21
C PHE A 390 -26.70 14.22 -12.12
N GLY A 391 -26.70 12.89 -11.97
CA GLY A 391 -27.57 12.01 -12.73
C GLY A 391 -29.05 12.32 -12.53
N LEU A 392 -29.52 12.45 -11.29
CA LEU A 392 -30.92 12.75 -10.99
C LEU A 392 -31.32 14.15 -11.46
N LEU A 393 -30.50 15.16 -11.21
CA LEU A 393 -30.76 16.53 -11.69
C LEU A 393 -30.86 16.56 -13.22
N LEU A 394 -29.92 15.94 -13.92
CA LEU A 394 -29.89 15.96 -15.38
C LEU A 394 -30.93 15.03 -16.02
N LEU A 395 -31.39 13.98 -15.33
CA LEU A 395 -32.55 13.20 -15.75
C LEU A 395 -33.84 14.01 -15.72
N VAL A 396 -34.01 14.89 -14.73
CA VAL A 396 -35.16 15.82 -14.68
C VAL A 396 -35.05 16.86 -15.79
N ARG A 397 -33.86 17.41 -16.04
CA ARG A 397 -33.65 18.52 -16.97
C ARG A 397 -33.58 18.10 -18.44
N ALA A 398 -32.89 16.99 -18.73
CA ALA A 398 -32.51 16.55 -20.06
C ALA A 398 -32.26 15.02 -20.09
N PRO A 399 -33.32 14.18 -19.99
CA PRO A 399 -33.19 12.74 -19.78
C PRO A 399 -32.49 12.03 -20.95
N LYS A 400 -32.84 12.36 -22.19
CA LYS A 400 -32.28 11.72 -23.40
C LYS A 400 -30.75 11.85 -23.47
N PRO A 401 -30.15 13.07 -23.45
CA PRO A 401 -28.69 13.19 -23.49
C PRO A 401 -28.01 12.67 -22.22
N THR A 402 -28.66 12.76 -21.06
CA THR A 402 -28.12 12.18 -19.82
C THR A 402 -27.94 10.67 -19.95
N LEU A 403 -28.94 9.98 -20.49
CA LEU A 403 -28.90 8.52 -20.72
C LEU A 403 -28.04 8.12 -21.92
N ALA A 404 -28.07 8.88 -23.02
CA ALA A 404 -27.37 8.52 -24.25
C ALA A 404 -25.89 8.92 -24.27
N LEU A 405 -25.48 9.92 -23.47
CA LEU A 405 -24.13 10.46 -23.46
C LEU A 405 -23.48 10.34 -22.08
N GLY A 406 -24.17 10.74 -21.02
CA GLY A 406 -23.61 10.70 -19.66
C GLY A 406 -23.42 9.28 -19.13
N LEU A 407 -24.48 8.46 -19.20
CA LEU A 407 -24.46 7.09 -18.66
C LEU A 407 -23.39 6.18 -19.32
N PRO A 408 -23.16 6.19 -20.65
CA PRO A 408 -22.07 5.45 -21.25
C PRO A 408 -20.69 5.82 -20.72
N MET A 409 -20.46 7.11 -20.41
CA MET A 409 -19.19 7.56 -19.84
C MET A 409 -19.02 7.12 -18.39
N VAL A 410 -20.10 7.07 -17.61
CA VAL A 410 -20.09 6.44 -16.28
C VAL A 410 -19.72 4.96 -16.40
N ALA A 411 -20.39 4.23 -17.29
CA ALA A 411 -20.12 2.81 -17.52
C ALA A 411 -18.68 2.55 -17.96
N LEU A 412 -18.13 3.38 -18.86
CA LEU A 412 -16.74 3.29 -19.30
C LEU A 412 -15.75 3.35 -18.12
N VAL A 413 -15.92 4.33 -17.24
CA VAL A 413 -15.03 4.52 -16.08
C VAL A 413 -15.17 3.38 -15.08
N LEU A 414 -16.40 2.92 -14.82
CA LEU A 414 -16.64 1.77 -13.93
C LEU A 414 -16.04 0.48 -14.50
N VAL A 415 -16.18 0.24 -15.81
CA VAL A 415 -15.54 -0.90 -16.49
C VAL A 415 -14.02 -0.82 -16.38
N ALA A 416 -13.41 0.36 -16.52
CA ALA A 416 -11.98 0.52 -16.33
C ALA A 416 -11.55 0.25 -14.88
N TYR A 417 -12.31 0.75 -13.89
CA TYR A 417 -12.03 0.54 -12.47
C TYR A 417 -12.13 -0.92 -12.05
N PHE A 418 -13.25 -1.56 -12.37
CA PHE A 418 -13.48 -2.96 -12.03
C PHE A 418 -12.63 -3.90 -12.89
N GLY A 419 -12.40 -3.56 -14.16
CA GLY A 419 -11.55 -4.34 -15.06
C GLY A 419 -10.09 -4.33 -14.62
N THR A 420 -9.53 -3.18 -14.22
CA THR A 420 -8.16 -3.14 -13.68
C THR A 420 -8.04 -3.91 -12.37
N ASN A 421 -9.04 -3.85 -11.47
CA ASN A 421 -9.09 -4.69 -10.27
C ASN A 421 -9.07 -6.19 -10.64
N TYR A 422 -9.89 -6.59 -11.61
CA TYR A 422 -9.96 -7.99 -12.03
C TYR A 422 -8.64 -8.46 -12.66
N ILE A 423 -7.99 -7.64 -13.47
CA ILE A 423 -6.68 -7.96 -14.06
C ILE A 423 -5.61 -8.11 -12.96
N ALA A 424 -5.60 -7.24 -11.96
CA ALA A 424 -4.60 -7.25 -10.90
C ALA A 424 -4.81 -8.40 -9.90
N HIS A 425 -6.07 -8.69 -9.56
CA HIS A 425 -6.40 -9.50 -8.39
C HIS A 425 -7.24 -10.75 -8.68
N GLY A 426 -7.73 -10.92 -9.92
CA GLY A 426 -8.71 -11.97 -10.24
C GLY A 426 -10.08 -11.79 -9.58
N LYS A 427 -10.33 -10.62 -8.99
CA LYS A 427 -11.58 -10.26 -8.29
C LYS A 427 -12.07 -8.90 -8.76
N TRP A 428 -13.39 -8.74 -8.81
CA TRP A 428 -14.03 -7.46 -9.15
C TRP A 428 -13.98 -6.46 -7.99
N SER A 429 -14.03 -6.96 -6.75
CA SER A 429 -13.93 -6.12 -5.56
C SER A 429 -12.51 -5.61 -5.37
N PRO A 430 -12.33 -4.36 -4.90
CA PRO A 430 -11.02 -3.80 -4.61
C PRO A 430 -10.38 -4.45 -3.37
N PRO A 431 -9.05 -4.39 -3.21
CA PRO A 431 -8.33 -5.06 -2.12
C PRO A 431 -8.83 -4.74 -0.71
N TYR A 432 -9.22 -3.50 -0.44
CA TYR A 432 -9.71 -3.08 0.87
C TYR A 432 -11.04 -3.72 1.29
N SER A 433 -11.73 -4.43 0.39
CA SER A 433 -12.90 -5.24 0.71
C SER A 433 -12.55 -6.60 1.32
N TYR A 434 -11.27 -7.01 1.32
CA TYR A 434 -10.81 -8.32 1.77
C TYR A 434 -10.06 -8.25 3.11
N GLY A 435 -10.75 -7.75 4.14
CA GLY A 435 -10.31 -7.81 5.53
C GLY A 435 -9.29 -6.73 5.95
N ALA A 436 -9.72 -5.46 6.03
CA ALA A 436 -8.95 -4.41 6.72
C ALA A 436 -9.22 -4.35 8.25
N GLY A 437 -10.02 -5.29 8.79
CA GLY A 437 -10.31 -5.40 10.22
C GLY A 437 -9.13 -5.99 11.02
N ASP A 438 -9.22 -5.97 12.36
CA ASP A 438 -8.19 -6.52 13.23
C ASP A 438 -7.88 -7.98 12.84
N VAL A 439 -6.71 -8.17 12.23
CA VAL A 439 -6.28 -9.48 11.71
C VAL A 439 -6.08 -10.50 12.84
N ASN A 440 -6.10 -10.09 14.10
CA ASN A 440 -6.02 -11.00 15.25
C ASN A 440 -7.38 -11.58 15.67
N THR A 441 -8.49 -11.05 15.18
CA THR A 441 -9.84 -11.52 15.55
C THR A 441 -10.09 -12.95 15.07
N ALA A 442 -10.97 -13.69 15.76
CA ALA A 442 -11.32 -15.04 15.34
C ALA A 442 -12.07 -15.07 14.00
N ASP A 443 -12.77 -13.99 13.66
CA ASP A 443 -13.55 -13.86 12.43
C ASP A 443 -12.65 -13.62 11.22
N SER A 444 -11.56 -12.84 11.37
CA SER A 444 -10.55 -12.65 10.31
C SER A 444 -9.84 -13.94 9.89
N ARG A 445 -9.87 -14.99 10.72
CA ARG A 445 -9.29 -16.31 10.43
C ARG A 445 -10.25 -17.23 9.67
N LYS A 446 -11.54 -16.90 9.62
CA LYS A 446 -12.58 -17.65 8.90
C LYS A 446 -12.86 -17.08 7.52
N GLU A 447 -12.58 -15.79 7.31
CA GLU A 447 -12.82 -15.09 6.05
C GLU A 447 -11.52 -14.85 5.26
N GLU A 448 -11.66 -14.59 3.96
CA GLU A 448 -10.54 -14.26 3.08
C GLU A 448 -9.94 -12.89 3.49
N ASN A 449 -8.80 -12.93 4.18
CA ASN A 449 -8.10 -11.75 4.67
C ASN A 449 -6.77 -11.55 3.93
N TRP A 450 -6.72 -10.55 3.05
CA TRP A 450 -5.52 -10.25 2.27
C TRP A 450 -4.51 -9.39 3.01
N TYR A 451 -4.87 -8.81 4.16
CA TYR A 451 -3.97 -8.00 4.96
C TYR A 451 -3.13 -8.84 5.93
N ASP A 452 -3.35 -10.15 6.03
CA ASP A 452 -2.51 -11.06 6.80
C ASP A 452 -1.41 -11.69 5.93
N PHE A 453 -0.20 -11.14 6.00
CA PHE A 453 0.93 -11.60 5.20
C PHE A 453 2.26 -11.44 5.94
N ASP A 454 3.29 -12.10 5.39
CA ASP A 454 4.68 -11.87 5.70
C ASP A 454 5.60 -12.12 4.50
N TYR A 455 6.78 -11.51 4.57
CA TYR A 455 7.85 -11.71 3.60
C TYR A 455 9.21 -11.50 4.26
N ILE A 456 10.29 -11.92 3.59
CA ILE A 456 11.65 -11.59 3.99
C ILE A 456 12.19 -10.52 3.07
N ARG A 457 12.70 -9.44 3.67
CA ARG A 457 13.44 -8.44 2.91
C ARG A 457 14.84 -8.98 2.62
N PHE A 458 15.14 -9.19 1.35
CA PHE A 458 16.39 -9.75 0.86
C PHE A 458 17.61 -8.97 1.37
N MET A 459 17.51 -7.64 1.40
CA MET A 459 18.55 -6.69 1.83
C MET A 459 19.17 -6.99 3.19
N ASP A 460 18.34 -7.27 4.20
CA ASP A 460 18.78 -7.46 5.57
C ASP A 460 18.35 -8.80 6.18
N GLY A 461 17.67 -9.66 5.41
CA GLY A 461 17.19 -10.96 5.85
C GLY A 461 16.13 -10.87 6.94
N LYS A 462 15.55 -9.69 7.19
CA LYS A 462 14.54 -9.53 8.24
C LYS A 462 13.19 -10.00 7.72
N LYS A 463 12.52 -10.79 8.55
CA LYS A 463 11.09 -11.06 8.41
C LYS A 463 10.32 -9.76 8.68
N VAL A 464 9.49 -9.39 7.72
CA VAL A 464 8.52 -8.30 7.80
C VAL A 464 7.14 -8.94 7.94
N ASP A 465 6.48 -8.62 9.04
CA ASP A 465 5.10 -9.01 9.30
C ASP A 465 4.17 -7.91 8.79
N SER A 466 2.94 -8.28 8.43
CA SER A 466 1.90 -7.29 8.14
C SER A 466 1.75 -6.31 9.31
N TYR A 467 1.73 -5.02 8.96
CA TYR A 467 1.48 -3.93 9.88
C TYR A 467 0.17 -4.11 10.66
N TRP A 468 -0.86 -4.62 9.98
CA TRP A 468 -2.21 -4.77 10.51
C TRP A 468 -2.33 -5.89 11.56
N ARG A 469 -1.29 -6.74 11.73
CA ARG A 469 -1.17 -7.67 12.87
C ARG A 469 -1.03 -6.97 14.21
N LYS A 470 -0.39 -5.80 14.23
CA LYS A 470 -0.25 -5.02 15.44
C LYS A 470 0.02 -3.57 15.07
N PRO A 471 -1.01 -2.81 14.68
CA PRO A 471 -0.84 -1.39 14.42
C PRO A 471 -0.31 -0.73 15.69
N ASP A 472 0.83 -0.04 15.57
CA ASP A 472 1.50 0.64 16.68
C ASP A 472 1.38 2.17 16.58
N ASN A 473 0.83 2.69 15.48
CA ASN A 473 0.51 4.10 15.31
C ASN A 473 -0.86 4.42 15.93
N PRO A 474 -0.94 5.37 16.88
CA PRO A 474 -2.22 5.81 17.45
C PRO A 474 -3.24 6.29 16.41
N LEU A 475 -2.79 6.79 15.26
CA LEU A 475 -3.70 7.21 14.17
C LEU A 475 -4.49 6.03 13.59
N ASP A 476 -3.87 4.87 13.48
CA ASP A 476 -4.49 3.67 12.88
C ASP A 476 -5.35 2.89 13.89
N LEU A 477 -5.24 3.20 15.19
CA LEU A 477 -6.12 2.67 16.23
C LEU A 477 -7.49 3.37 16.24
N GLY A 478 -7.60 4.55 15.60
CA GLY A 478 -8.80 5.35 15.58
C GLY A 478 -9.10 6.06 16.90
N GLU A 479 -10.07 6.97 16.88
CA GLU A 479 -10.58 7.64 18.07
C GLU A 479 -11.74 6.83 18.66
N PRO A 480 -11.63 6.32 19.91
CA PRO A 480 -12.67 5.47 20.49
C PRO A 480 -13.99 6.22 20.77
N SER A 481 -13.93 7.54 20.98
CA SER A 481 -15.11 8.36 21.23
C SER A 481 -15.60 9.00 19.93
N VAL A 482 -16.69 8.48 19.36
CA VAL A 482 -17.34 9.08 18.18
C VAL A 482 -17.59 10.59 18.36
N PRO A 483 -18.06 11.10 19.53
CA PRO A 483 -18.16 12.54 19.75
C PRO A 483 -16.82 13.29 19.68
N HIS A 484 -15.74 12.74 20.22
CA HIS A 484 -14.41 13.36 20.11
C HIS A 484 -13.94 13.37 18.66
N TYR A 485 -14.13 12.26 17.94
CA TYR A 485 -13.78 12.16 16.53
C TYR A 485 -14.55 13.21 15.73
N LEU A 486 -15.86 13.33 15.93
CA LEU A 486 -16.71 14.33 15.30
C LEU A 486 -16.18 15.76 15.54
N VAL A 487 -15.88 16.11 16.79
CA VAL A 487 -15.35 17.45 17.13
C VAL A 487 -14.01 17.68 16.42
N HIS A 488 -13.09 16.72 16.49
CA HIS A 488 -11.75 16.88 15.91
C HIS A 488 -11.70 16.81 14.39
N ALA A 489 -12.65 16.12 13.75
CA ALA A 489 -12.82 16.07 12.30
C ALA A 489 -13.55 17.30 11.72
N THR A 490 -14.31 18.04 12.54
CA THR A 490 -15.04 19.23 12.10
C THR A 490 -14.35 20.55 12.45
N VAL A 491 -14.13 20.83 13.74
CA VAL A 491 -13.62 22.13 14.25
C VAL A 491 -12.37 22.00 15.14
N GLY A 492 -11.93 20.79 15.46
CA GLY A 492 -10.72 20.60 16.25
C GLY A 492 -9.43 20.71 15.43
N HIS A 493 -8.34 20.10 15.94
CA HIS A 493 -7.00 20.23 15.36
C HIS A 493 -6.83 19.62 13.95
N HIS A 494 -7.71 18.69 13.54
CA HIS A 494 -7.77 18.18 12.16
C HIS A 494 -9.08 18.55 11.45
N GLY A 495 -9.78 19.56 11.97
CA GLY A 495 -11.13 19.89 11.55
C GLY A 495 -11.17 20.51 10.16
N ILE A 496 -12.09 20.06 9.30
CA ILE A 496 -12.27 20.65 7.96
C ILE A 496 -12.56 22.16 8.02
N LEU A 497 -13.29 22.63 9.04
CA LEU A 497 -13.58 24.05 9.24
C LEU A 497 -12.40 24.81 9.86
N SER A 498 -11.50 24.12 10.56
CA SER A 498 -10.27 24.72 11.08
C SER A 498 -9.20 24.86 10.00
N LEU A 499 -9.09 23.86 9.13
CA LEU A 499 -8.17 23.83 8.00
C LEU A 499 -8.63 24.72 6.85
N THR A 500 -9.94 24.87 6.65
CA THR A 500 -10.54 25.79 5.67
C THR A 500 -11.66 26.63 6.31
N PRO A 501 -11.31 27.68 7.09
CA PRO A 501 -12.29 28.51 7.81
C PRO A 501 -13.36 29.16 6.95
N LEU A 502 -13.07 29.42 5.68
CA LEU A 502 -14.04 29.98 4.75
C LEU A 502 -15.27 29.07 4.55
N LEU A 503 -15.13 27.75 4.76
CA LEU A 503 -16.25 26.82 4.67
C LEU A 503 -17.36 27.14 5.69
N VAL A 504 -17.06 27.83 6.79
CA VAL A 504 -18.09 28.29 7.74
C VAL A 504 -19.12 29.18 7.05
N LEU A 505 -18.72 30.00 6.07
CA LEU A 505 -19.63 30.88 5.34
C LEU A 505 -20.59 30.11 4.41
N THR A 506 -20.25 28.88 4.04
CA THR A 506 -21.11 28.05 3.18
C THR A 506 -22.41 27.67 3.89
N ILE A 507 -22.40 27.53 5.22
CA ILE A 507 -23.57 27.16 6.01
C ILE A 507 -24.67 28.24 5.91
N PRO A 508 -24.46 29.51 6.34
CA PRO A 508 -25.47 30.55 6.17
C PRO A 508 -25.74 30.87 4.70
N GLY A 509 -24.73 30.73 3.82
CA GLY A 509 -24.91 30.87 2.37
C GLY A 509 -25.94 29.89 1.79
N MET A 510 -25.85 28.62 2.17
CA MET A 510 -26.79 27.57 1.77
C MET A 510 -28.20 27.86 2.32
N PHE A 511 -28.35 28.28 3.58
CA PHE A 511 -29.65 28.69 4.12
C PHE A 511 -30.26 29.88 3.37
N MET A 512 -29.46 30.90 3.06
CA MET A 512 -29.93 32.05 2.27
C MET A 512 -30.33 31.64 0.86
N ALA A 513 -29.55 30.77 0.20
CA ALA A 513 -29.87 30.25 -1.13
C ALA A 513 -31.15 29.39 -1.12
N LEU A 514 -31.44 28.66 -0.04
CA LEU A 514 -32.70 27.93 0.11
C LEU A 514 -33.92 28.84 0.30
N ILE A 515 -33.76 29.97 0.99
CA ILE A 515 -34.85 30.91 1.28
C ILE A 515 -35.12 31.82 0.08
N ARG A 516 -34.05 32.36 -0.53
CA ARG A 516 -34.12 33.38 -1.58
C ARG A 516 -34.01 32.82 -2.99
N GLY A 517 -33.46 31.61 -3.15
CA GLY A 517 -33.26 30.99 -4.45
C GLY A 517 -34.58 30.65 -5.14
N GLN A 518 -34.63 30.89 -6.46
CA GLN A 518 -35.80 30.58 -7.28
C GLN A 518 -35.56 29.34 -8.15
N GLY A 519 -36.63 28.54 -8.33
CA GLY A 519 -36.67 27.42 -9.26
C GLY A 519 -35.46 26.48 -9.20
N GLY A 520 -34.72 26.42 -10.31
CA GLY A 520 -33.58 25.51 -10.49
C GLY A 520 -32.39 25.78 -9.58
N ASN A 521 -32.14 27.03 -9.15
CA ASN A 521 -31.03 27.34 -8.23
C ASN A 521 -31.31 26.80 -6.83
N ARG A 522 -32.57 26.81 -6.40
CA ARG A 522 -32.99 26.23 -5.12
C ARG A 522 -32.81 24.71 -5.13
N LEU A 523 -33.21 24.04 -6.22
CA LEU A 523 -33.04 22.59 -6.37
C LEU A 523 -31.56 22.19 -6.39
N TRP A 524 -30.71 22.93 -7.10
CA TRP A 524 -29.26 22.73 -7.08
C TRP A 524 -28.68 22.86 -5.67
N THR A 525 -29.12 23.87 -4.91
CA THR A 525 -28.70 24.07 -3.52
C THR A 525 -29.10 22.89 -2.63
N VAL A 526 -30.35 22.40 -2.74
CA VAL A 526 -30.81 21.20 -2.00
C VAL A 526 -29.93 19.99 -2.32
N ALA A 527 -29.59 19.81 -3.59
CA ALA A 527 -28.77 18.70 -4.05
C ALA A 527 -27.34 18.75 -3.46
N VAL A 528 -26.71 19.93 -3.45
CA VAL A 528 -25.39 20.14 -2.83
C VAL A 528 -25.42 19.88 -1.32
N ILE A 529 -26.46 20.34 -0.62
CA ILE A 529 -26.65 20.05 0.81
C ILE A 529 -26.76 18.54 1.05
N ALA A 530 -27.59 17.85 0.26
CA ALA A 530 -27.79 16.41 0.39
C ALA A 530 -26.49 15.63 0.19
N VAL A 531 -25.71 15.94 -0.84
CA VAL A 531 -24.40 15.33 -1.07
C VAL A 531 -23.44 15.63 0.08
N SER A 532 -23.41 16.87 0.58
CA SER A 532 -22.55 17.25 1.70
C SER A 532 -22.86 16.44 2.96
N VAL A 533 -24.15 16.24 3.25
CA VAL A 533 -24.62 15.39 4.38
C VAL A 533 -24.22 13.93 4.17
N VAL A 534 -24.39 13.38 2.96
CA VAL A 534 -23.98 11.99 2.66
C VAL A 534 -22.47 11.80 2.83
N CYS A 535 -21.66 12.73 2.32
CA CYS A 535 -20.21 12.69 2.48
C CYS A 535 -19.79 12.79 3.96
N LEU A 536 -20.38 13.73 4.71
CA LEU A 536 -20.10 13.86 6.15
C LEU A 536 -20.52 12.59 6.90
N ALA A 537 -21.69 12.03 6.61
CA ALA A 537 -22.15 10.81 7.25
C ALA A 537 -21.18 9.65 6.99
N PHE A 538 -20.74 9.46 5.75
CA PHE A 538 -19.80 8.38 5.38
C PHE A 538 -18.45 8.46 6.12
N TYR A 539 -17.90 9.66 6.32
CA TYR A 539 -16.60 9.79 6.99
C TYR A 539 -16.69 9.79 8.52
N LEU A 540 -17.87 10.00 9.08
CA LEU A 540 -18.10 10.12 10.52
C LEU A 540 -18.72 8.86 11.14
N PHE A 541 -19.39 8.03 10.35
CA PHE A 541 -20.11 6.82 10.76
C PHE A 541 -19.92 5.72 9.73
#